data_AF-A0A3C1FFH1-F1
#
_entry.id   AF-A0A3C1FFH1-F1
#
_cell.length_a   1.000
_cell.length_b   1.000
_cell.length_c   1.000
_cell.angle_alpha   90.00
_cell.angle_beta   90.00
_cell.angle_gamma   90.00
#
_symmetry.space_group_name_H-M   'P 1'
#
loop_
_entity.id
_entity.type
_entity.pdbx_description
1 polymer ?
#
loop_
_entity_poly.entity_id
_entity_poly.type
_entity_poly.pdbx_seq_one_letter_code
_entity_poly.pdbx_strand_id
1 'polypeptide(L)'
;MTTTNAETESEDDAKGLLVIGGTVKEIITTSEPKLVREHLGSLLQVKNLVVLLGSGASFHLGSPKTRDLTNEQVLGLIREAGGEPTEEHQSLLATINPTDSGDLEKLLNGLQLAASLATQAGQDSVTLGSGADAKSYPKKQVDALRQQINRALAEACRLPKPGKPLDAPFDSDPLLAHRTFLSRIIRSRRVNLPRPQVFTTKYDLVIESALDQLGYPALGTSGGERG
;
A
#
# COMPACT_ATOMS: atom_id res chain seq x y z
N MET A 1 26.97 -42.82 32.19
CA MET A 1 27.35 -42.09 30.97
C MET A 1 26.17 -42.12 30.03
N THR A 2 25.39 -41.05 30.01
CA THR A 2 24.43 -40.79 28.94
C THR A 2 24.27 -39.28 28.86
N THR A 3 24.64 -38.78 27.70
CA THR A 3 24.73 -37.40 27.24
C THR A 3 23.36 -36.72 27.23
N THR A 4 23.27 -35.51 27.79
CA THR A 4 22.21 -34.55 27.41
C THR A 4 22.92 -33.42 26.69
N ASN A 5 22.81 -33.43 25.35
CA ASN A 5 23.27 -32.35 24.50
C ASN A 5 22.45 -31.10 24.85
N ALA A 6 23.11 -30.09 25.38
CA ALA A 6 22.62 -28.72 25.28
C ALA A 6 22.68 -28.36 23.79
N GLU A 7 21.52 -28.35 23.13
CA GLU A 7 21.39 -27.71 21.83
C GLU A 7 21.58 -26.22 22.05
N THR A 8 22.77 -25.75 21.68
CA THR A 8 23.14 -24.35 21.61
C THR A 8 22.24 -23.69 20.57
N GLU A 9 21.33 -22.83 21.02
CA GLU A 9 20.53 -21.95 20.16
C GLU A 9 21.47 -21.17 19.23
N SER A 10 21.24 -21.28 17.93
CA SER A 10 22.03 -20.65 16.87
C SER A 10 21.91 -19.13 16.90
N GLU A 11 23.03 -18.43 16.70
CA GLU A 11 23.22 -16.96 16.65
C GLU A 11 22.44 -16.20 15.52
N ASP A 12 21.27 -16.67 15.08
CA ASP A 12 20.51 -16.12 13.94
C ASP A 12 19.23 -15.36 14.36
N ASP A 13 19.16 -14.88 15.61
CA ASP A 13 17.90 -14.51 16.27
C ASP A 13 17.53 -13.01 16.19
N ALA A 14 18.14 -12.24 15.28
CA ALA A 14 17.83 -10.82 15.09
C ALA A 14 16.60 -10.63 14.17
N LYS A 15 15.44 -10.31 14.76
CA LYS A 15 14.17 -10.04 14.08
C LYS A 15 14.00 -8.60 13.62
N GLY A 16 14.86 -7.69 14.07
CA GLY A 16 14.85 -6.28 13.64
C GLY A 16 15.87 -5.39 14.35
N LEU A 17 15.91 -4.12 13.95
CA LEU A 17 16.79 -3.10 14.54
C LEU A 17 15.97 -1.85 14.87
N LEU A 18 16.07 -1.36 16.11
CA LEU A 18 15.58 -0.04 16.50
C LEU A 18 16.70 0.98 16.29
N VAL A 19 16.47 1.98 15.45
CA VAL A 19 17.42 3.08 15.21
C VAL A 19 16.78 4.40 15.62
N ILE A 20 17.46 5.17 16.47
CA ILE A 20 17.02 6.51 16.90
C ILE A 20 18.15 7.50 16.63
N GLY A 21 17.88 8.51 15.80
CA GLY A 21 18.87 9.55 15.46
C GLY A 21 20.10 9.00 14.72
N GLY A 22 19.92 7.95 13.90
CA GLY A 22 21.01 7.31 13.16
C GLY A 22 21.86 6.34 13.98
N THR A 23 21.52 6.10 15.25
CA THR A 23 22.21 5.12 16.10
C THR A 23 21.31 3.92 16.37
N VAL A 24 21.83 2.70 16.22
CA VAL A 24 21.15 1.47 16.66
C VAL A 24 21.03 1.49 18.17
N LYS A 25 19.80 1.45 18.69
CA LYS A 25 19.47 1.48 20.12
C LYS A 25 19.13 0.11 20.67
N GLU A 26 18.59 -0.78 19.84
CA GLU A 26 18.23 -2.14 20.24
C GLU A 26 18.27 -3.06 19.03
N ILE A 27 18.81 -4.27 19.20
CA ILE A 27 18.60 -5.38 18.27
C ILE A 27 17.40 -6.17 18.81
N ILE A 28 16.34 -6.25 18.02
CA ILE A 28 15.08 -6.87 18.42
C ILE A 28 15.22 -8.38 18.21
N THR A 29 15.41 -9.12 19.29
CA THR A 29 15.46 -10.60 19.26
C THR A 29 14.19 -11.24 19.84
N THR A 30 13.47 -10.50 20.70
CA THR A 30 12.25 -10.97 21.35
C THR A 30 10.98 -10.40 20.71
N SER A 31 9.83 -11.02 20.99
CA SER A 31 8.51 -10.56 20.52
C SER A 31 8.02 -9.29 21.20
N GLU A 32 8.59 -8.89 22.35
CA GLU A 32 8.21 -7.69 23.11
C GLU A 32 9.43 -6.80 23.43
N PRO A 33 9.95 -6.05 22.45
CA PRO A 33 11.08 -5.15 22.66
C PRO A 33 10.71 -3.99 23.59
N LYS A 34 11.27 -3.99 24.80
CA LYS A 34 10.95 -3.02 25.86
C LYS A 34 11.31 -1.58 25.44
N LEU A 35 12.50 -1.39 24.86
CA LEU A 35 12.96 -0.07 24.43
C LEU A 35 12.09 0.48 23.29
N VAL A 36 11.65 -0.37 22.36
CA VAL A 36 10.66 0.03 21.35
C VAL A 36 9.36 0.52 22.00
N ARG A 37 8.81 -0.23 22.98
CA ARG A 37 7.56 0.15 23.66
C ARG A 37 7.68 1.47 24.42
N GLU A 38 8.77 1.64 25.16
CA GLU A 38 9.06 2.88 25.88
C GLU A 38 9.23 4.06 24.91
N HIS A 39 9.95 3.85 23.81
CA HIS A 39 10.15 4.89 22.80
C HIS A 39 8.85 5.29 22.12
N LEU A 40 8.03 4.33 21.68
CA LEU A 40 6.71 4.59 21.13
C LEU A 40 5.81 5.31 22.16
N GLY A 41 5.85 4.90 23.43
CA GLY A 41 5.13 5.56 24.51
C GLY A 41 5.51 7.04 24.65
N SER A 42 6.81 7.35 24.55
CA SER A 42 7.33 8.73 24.53
C SER A 42 6.85 9.51 23.32
N LEU A 43 6.92 8.93 22.11
CA LEU A 43 6.43 9.55 20.88
C LEU A 43 4.93 9.87 20.94
N LEU A 44 4.14 9.06 21.64
CA LEU A 44 2.71 9.34 21.83
C LEU A 44 2.48 10.58 22.70
N GLN A 45 3.42 11.01 23.55
CA GLN A 45 3.26 12.19 24.41
C GLN A 45 3.65 13.52 23.75
N VAL A 46 4.06 13.52 22.48
CA VAL A 46 4.40 14.77 21.78
C VAL A 46 3.17 15.64 21.56
N LYS A 47 3.36 16.96 21.61
CA LYS A 47 2.28 17.95 21.45
C LYS A 47 1.54 17.78 20.12
N ASN A 48 2.28 17.67 19.02
CA ASN A 48 1.73 17.53 17.67
C ASN A 48 2.10 16.14 17.14
N LEU A 49 1.21 15.17 17.30
CA LEU A 49 1.37 13.83 16.73
C LEU A 49 0.63 13.76 15.40
N VAL A 50 1.37 13.43 14.36
CA VAL A 50 0.85 13.17 13.02
C VAL A 50 1.14 11.72 12.68
N VAL A 51 0.12 10.99 12.27
CA VAL A 51 0.22 9.60 11.81
C VAL A 51 -0.20 9.56 10.35
N LEU A 52 0.70 9.11 9.48
CA LEU A 52 0.42 8.83 8.08
C LEU A 52 0.32 7.32 7.90
N LEU A 53 -0.86 6.85 7.50
CA LEU A 53 -1.13 5.45 7.19
C LEU A 53 -1.25 5.29 5.68
N GLY A 54 -0.75 4.20 5.12
CA GLY A 54 -0.94 3.91 3.70
C GLY A 54 -1.71 2.62 3.45
N SER A 55 -1.93 2.28 2.20
CA SER A 55 -2.65 1.05 1.77
C SER A 55 -2.06 -0.24 2.36
N GLY A 56 -0.79 -0.22 2.75
CA GLY A 56 -0.11 -1.30 3.47
C GLY A 56 -0.61 -1.50 4.90
N ALA A 57 -1.33 -0.56 5.51
CA ALA A 57 -1.94 -0.74 6.84
C ALA A 57 -3.14 -1.70 6.81
N SER A 58 -3.72 -1.90 5.62
CA SER A 58 -4.95 -2.68 5.40
C SER A 58 -4.70 -4.00 4.65
N PHE A 59 -3.44 -4.50 4.67
CA PHE A 59 -3.05 -5.74 3.96
C PHE A 59 -3.85 -6.97 4.41
N HIS A 60 -4.19 -7.05 5.70
CA HIS A 60 -4.97 -8.14 6.29
C HIS A 60 -6.42 -8.20 5.77
N LEU A 61 -6.87 -7.16 5.05
CA LEU A 61 -8.19 -7.10 4.42
C LEU A 61 -8.14 -7.40 2.91
N GLY A 62 -6.97 -7.76 2.38
CA GLY A 62 -6.76 -8.07 0.96
C GLY A 62 -6.37 -6.87 0.10
N SER A 63 -5.81 -5.81 0.70
CA SER A 63 -5.22 -4.68 -0.02
C SER A 63 -4.16 -5.17 -1.03
N PRO A 64 -4.20 -4.72 -2.30
CA PRO A 64 -3.24 -5.16 -3.29
C PRO A 64 -1.84 -4.64 -2.97
N LYS A 65 -0.82 -5.46 -3.26
CA LYS A 65 0.54 -4.95 -3.40
C LYS A 65 0.61 -4.09 -4.65
N THR A 66 1.27 -2.94 -4.58
CA THR A 66 1.46 -2.02 -5.73
C THR A 66 2.84 -2.16 -6.38
N ARG A 67 3.72 -2.98 -5.79
CA ARG A 67 5.09 -3.22 -6.22
C ARG A 67 5.32 -4.70 -6.49
N ASP A 68 6.32 -4.98 -7.31
CA ASP A 68 6.73 -6.33 -7.71
C ASP A 68 5.57 -7.12 -8.32
N LEU A 69 4.72 -6.42 -9.08
CA LEU A 69 3.58 -7.02 -9.77
C LEU A 69 4.01 -7.56 -11.13
N THR A 70 3.66 -8.81 -11.39
CA THR A 70 3.76 -9.38 -12.74
C THR A 70 2.68 -8.79 -13.65
N ASN A 71 2.93 -8.82 -14.94
CA ASN A 71 1.98 -8.43 -15.97
C ASN A 71 0.68 -9.21 -15.83
N GLU A 72 0.76 -10.52 -15.53
CA GLU A 72 -0.42 -11.34 -15.30
C GLU A 72 -1.21 -10.91 -14.05
N GLN A 73 -0.53 -10.48 -12.98
CA GLN A 73 -1.21 -9.95 -11.80
C GLN A 73 -1.93 -8.62 -12.11
N VAL A 74 -1.32 -7.74 -12.91
CA VAL A 74 -1.98 -6.50 -13.36
C VAL A 74 -3.21 -6.81 -14.21
N LEU A 75 -3.11 -7.75 -15.15
CA LEU A 75 -4.25 -8.21 -15.95
C LEU A 75 -5.33 -8.86 -15.09
N GLY A 76 -4.92 -9.63 -14.08
CA GLY A 76 -5.81 -10.21 -13.07
C GLY A 76 -6.60 -9.15 -12.31
N LEU A 77 -5.98 -8.04 -11.90
CA LEU A 77 -6.66 -6.92 -11.27
C LEU A 77 -7.70 -6.28 -12.21
N ILE A 78 -7.39 -6.16 -13.50
CA ILE A 78 -8.33 -5.64 -14.51
C ILE A 78 -9.56 -6.57 -14.62
N ARG A 79 -9.34 -7.89 -14.66
CA ARG A 79 -10.42 -8.88 -14.70
C ARG A 79 -11.26 -8.87 -13.42
N GLU A 80 -10.62 -8.80 -12.25
CA GLU A 80 -11.32 -8.68 -10.94
C GLU A 80 -12.23 -7.43 -10.92
N ALA A 81 -11.85 -6.34 -11.58
CA ALA A 81 -12.65 -5.11 -11.67
C ALA A 81 -13.74 -5.14 -12.77
N GLY A 82 -13.94 -6.29 -13.43
CA GLY A 82 -14.91 -6.48 -14.51
C GLY A 82 -14.46 -5.90 -15.86
N GLY A 83 -13.16 -5.68 -16.05
CA GLY A 83 -12.58 -5.32 -17.33
C GLY A 83 -12.20 -6.54 -18.16
N GLU A 84 -12.15 -6.37 -19.47
CA GLU A 84 -11.68 -7.39 -20.41
C GLU A 84 -10.34 -6.95 -21.02
N PRO A 85 -9.21 -7.45 -20.50
CA PRO A 85 -7.90 -7.13 -21.06
C PRO A 85 -7.73 -7.81 -22.44
N THR A 86 -7.39 -7.03 -23.45
CA THR A 86 -7.16 -7.49 -24.84
C THR A 86 -5.69 -7.89 -25.05
N GLU A 87 -5.38 -8.59 -26.14
CA GLU A 87 -4.00 -8.89 -26.54
C GLU A 87 -3.16 -7.60 -26.72
N GLU A 88 -3.80 -6.54 -27.20
CA GLU A 88 -3.22 -5.21 -27.31
C GLU A 88 -2.79 -4.64 -25.95
N HIS A 89 -3.61 -4.83 -24.90
CA HIS A 89 -3.26 -4.44 -23.54
C HIS A 89 -2.06 -5.25 -23.03
N GLN A 90 -2.01 -6.55 -23.34
CA GLN A 90 -0.90 -7.42 -22.95
C GLN A 90 0.41 -7.00 -23.61
N SER A 91 0.41 -6.74 -24.92
CA SER A 91 1.61 -6.29 -25.65
C SER A 91 2.11 -4.93 -25.14
N LEU A 92 1.19 -3.98 -24.91
CA LEU A 92 1.53 -2.67 -24.39
C LEU A 92 2.14 -2.80 -22.99
N LEU A 93 1.50 -3.58 -22.10
CA LEU A 93 1.97 -3.83 -20.74
C LEU A 93 3.36 -4.48 -20.73
N ALA A 94 3.60 -5.49 -21.57
CA ALA A 94 4.91 -6.13 -21.71
C ALA A 94 6.00 -5.16 -22.21
N THR A 95 5.63 -4.16 -23.01
CA THR A 95 6.59 -3.15 -23.49
C THR A 95 6.98 -2.15 -22.40
N ILE A 96 6.03 -1.76 -21.56
CA ILE A 96 6.29 -0.80 -20.46
C ILE A 96 6.80 -1.48 -19.19
N ASN A 97 6.61 -2.80 -19.05
CA ASN A 97 7.09 -3.62 -17.93
C ASN A 97 7.83 -4.88 -18.43
N PRO A 98 9.00 -4.71 -19.08
CA PRO A 98 9.70 -5.82 -19.73
C PRO A 98 10.30 -6.82 -18.74
N THR A 99 10.56 -6.41 -17.49
CA THR A 99 11.16 -7.27 -16.45
C THR A 99 10.14 -8.03 -15.62
N ASP A 100 8.84 -7.87 -15.91
CA ASP A 100 7.74 -8.52 -15.18
C ASP A 100 7.76 -8.28 -13.66
N SER A 101 8.37 -7.18 -13.23
CA SER A 101 8.57 -6.78 -11.83
C SER A 101 8.07 -5.35 -11.63
N GLY A 102 6.84 -5.12 -12.08
CA GLY A 102 6.27 -3.80 -12.28
C GLY A 102 5.94 -3.10 -10.97
N ASP A 103 6.24 -1.80 -10.95
CA ASP A 103 5.69 -0.87 -9.96
C ASP A 103 4.50 -0.17 -10.60
N LEU A 104 3.30 -0.41 -10.06
CA LEU A 104 2.06 0.07 -10.65
C LEU A 104 2.02 1.60 -10.76
N GLU A 105 2.60 2.31 -9.80
CA GLU A 105 2.68 3.77 -9.85
C GLU A 105 3.58 4.23 -11.00
N LYS A 106 4.73 3.57 -11.19
CA LYS A 106 5.62 3.87 -12.32
C LYS A 106 4.95 3.57 -13.65
N LEU A 107 4.20 2.47 -13.75
CA LEU A 107 3.48 2.11 -14.97
C LEU A 107 2.39 3.14 -15.31
N LEU A 108 1.58 3.52 -14.33
CA LEU A 108 0.54 4.54 -14.50
C LEU A 108 1.14 5.91 -14.85
N ASN A 109 2.22 6.30 -14.19
CA ASN A 109 2.94 7.55 -14.49
C ASN A 109 3.53 7.52 -15.90
N GLY A 110 4.15 6.39 -16.30
CA GLY A 110 4.68 6.20 -17.65
C GLY A 110 3.61 6.33 -18.73
N LEU A 111 2.47 5.65 -18.56
CA LEU A 111 1.31 5.75 -19.46
C LEU A 111 0.75 7.18 -19.50
N GLN A 112 0.67 7.87 -18.36
CA GLN A 112 0.20 9.24 -18.30
C GLN A 112 1.14 10.20 -19.05
N LEU A 113 2.46 10.08 -18.82
CA LEU A 113 3.46 10.90 -19.50
C LEU A 113 3.43 10.67 -21.01
N ALA A 114 3.35 9.41 -21.43
CA ALA A 114 3.20 9.02 -22.84
C ALA A 114 2.00 9.70 -23.50
N ALA A 115 0.81 9.58 -22.90
CA ALA A 115 -0.41 10.19 -23.43
C ALA A 115 -0.36 11.72 -23.47
N SER A 116 0.23 12.35 -22.43
CA SER A 116 0.41 13.80 -22.36
C SER A 116 1.36 14.31 -23.45
N LEU A 117 2.49 13.64 -23.66
CA LEU A 117 3.47 14.01 -24.70
C LEU A 117 2.87 13.88 -26.11
N ALA A 118 2.15 12.79 -26.40
CA ALA A 118 1.45 12.62 -27.67
C ALA A 118 0.49 13.78 -27.93
N THR A 119 -0.29 14.14 -26.90
CA THR A 119 -1.27 15.24 -26.99
C THR A 119 -0.59 16.57 -27.28
N GLN A 120 0.50 16.87 -26.58
CA GLN A 120 1.25 18.12 -26.75
C GLN A 120 1.93 18.20 -28.12
N ALA A 121 2.39 17.07 -28.65
CA ALA A 121 3.02 16.97 -29.96
C ALA A 121 2.02 16.87 -31.13
N GLY A 122 0.71 16.80 -30.86
CA GLY A 122 -0.31 16.59 -31.89
C GLY A 122 -0.21 15.22 -32.58
N GLN A 123 0.30 14.21 -31.87
CA GLN A 123 0.48 12.85 -32.38
C GLN A 123 -0.65 11.93 -31.92
N ASP A 124 -1.14 11.11 -32.85
CA ASP A 124 -2.18 10.09 -32.56
C ASP A 124 -1.60 8.78 -31.99
N SER A 125 -0.27 8.66 -31.93
CA SER A 125 0.44 7.49 -31.43
C SER A 125 1.66 7.88 -30.60
N VAL A 126 2.08 6.98 -29.71
CA VAL A 126 3.29 7.11 -28.88
C VAL A 126 4.21 5.93 -29.12
N THR A 127 5.48 6.22 -29.33
CA THR A 127 6.52 5.17 -29.36
C THR A 127 7.00 4.90 -27.93
N LEU A 128 6.86 3.65 -27.49
CA LEU A 128 7.26 3.19 -26.16
C LEU A 128 8.27 2.06 -26.25
N GLY A 129 9.21 2.00 -25.31
CA GLY A 129 10.34 1.07 -25.32
C GLY A 129 11.65 1.76 -25.66
N SER A 130 12.72 0.97 -25.79
CA SER A 130 14.08 1.46 -26.01
C SER A 130 14.74 0.76 -27.19
N GLY A 131 15.44 1.51 -28.04
CA GLY A 131 16.22 0.96 -29.15
C GLY A 131 15.37 0.18 -30.16
N ALA A 132 15.81 -1.04 -30.51
CA ALA A 132 15.16 -1.89 -31.50
C ALA A 132 13.80 -2.45 -31.04
N ASP A 133 13.52 -2.44 -29.73
CA ASP A 133 12.27 -2.96 -29.15
C ASP A 133 11.18 -1.89 -29.03
N ALA A 134 11.47 -0.66 -29.47
CA ALA A 134 10.53 0.45 -29.44
C ALA A 134 9.36 0.21 -30.40
N LYS A 135 8.13 0.23 -29.86
CA LYS A 135 6.90 -0.01 -30.61
C LYS A 135 5.99 1.20 -30.56
N SER A 136 5.33 1.49 -31.67
CA SER A 136 4.33 2.56 -31.75
C SER A 136 2.95 2.03 -31.33
N TYR A 137 2.31 2.74 -30.41
CA TYR A 137 0.98 2.44 -29.91
C TYR A 137 0.05 3.63 -30.11
N PRO A 138 -1.18 3.44 -30.64
CA PRO A 138 -2.17 4.51 -30.67
C PRO A 138 -2.41 5.10 -29.28
N LYS A 139 -2.53 6.43 -29.20
CA LYS A 139 -2.80 7.14 -27.93
C LYS A 139 -4.06 6.58 -27.25
N LYS A 140 -5.10 6.26 -28.03
CA LYS A 140 -6.34 5.65 -27.51
C LYS A 140 -6.09 4.35 -26.75
N GLN A 141 -5.15 3.51 -27.21
CA GLN A 141 -4.79 2.25 -26.55
C GLN A 141 -4.05 2.51 -25.24
N VAL A 142 -3.13 3.48 -25.23
CA VAL A 142 -2.41 3.92 -24.02
C VAL A 142 -3.39 4.45 -22.96
N ASP A 143 -4.33 5.31 -23.38
CA ASP A 143 -5.37 5.84 -22.50
C ASP A 143 -6.33 4.75 -22.00
N ALA A 144 -6.73 3.81 -22.86
CA ALA A 144 -7.59 2.70 -22.48
C ALA A 144 -6.93 1.81 -21.41
N LEU A 145 -5.67 1.42 -21.60
CA LEU A 145 -4.94 0.63 -20.61
C LEU A 145 -4.79 1.41 -19.29
N ARG A 146 -4.43 2.69 -19.36
CA ARG A 146 -4.32 3.56 -18.17
C ARG A 146 -5.63 3.62 -17.40
N GLN A 147 -6.77 3.77 -18.09
CA GLN A 147 -8.09 3.80 -17.46
C GLN A 147 -8.46 2.46 -16.85
N GLN A 148 -8.18 1.34 -17.53
CA GLN A 148 -8.43 0.01 -16.99
C GLN A 148 -7.60 -0.26 -15.73
N ILE A 149 -6.30 0.07 -15.73
CA ILE A 149 -5.44 -0.10 -14.54
C ILE A 149 -5.90 0.81 -13.39
N ASN A 150 -6.26 2.07 -13.66
CA ASN A 150 -6.77 2.98 -12.63
C ASN A 150 -8.07 2.47 -12.01
N ARG A 151 -9.01 2.01 -12.83
CA ARG A 151 -10.26 1.39 -12.35
C ARG A 151 -9.96 0.14 -11.53
N ALA A 152 -9.07 -0.71 -12.02
CA ALA A 152 -8.65 -1.93 -11.35
C ALA A 152 -8.06 -1.66 -9.96
N LEU A 153 -7.20 -0.63 -9.86
CA LEU A 153 -6.62 -0.20 -8.59
C LEU A 153 -7.69 0.34 -7.64
N ALA A 154 -8.59 1.21 -8.12
CA ALA A 154 -9.67 1.78 -7.32
C ALA A 154 -10.58 0.68 -6.76
N GLU A 155 -10.93 -0.33 -7.58
CA GLU A 155 -11.71 -1.48 -7.14
C GLU A 155 -10.95 -2.39 -6.18
N ALA A 156 -9.67 -2.64 -6.43
CA ALA A 156 -8.85 -3.46 -5.55
C ALA A 156 -8.64 -2.81 -4.16
N CYS A 157 -8.71 -1.48 -4.08
CA CYS A 157 -8.70 -0.73 -2.82
C CYS A 157 -10.07 -0.67 -2.13
N ARG A 158 -11.15 -1.20 -2.72
CA ARG A 158 -12.42 -1.38 -2.01
C ARG A 158 -12.31 -2.56 -1.05
N LEU A 159 -12.02 -2.23 0.20
CA LEU A 159 -11.83 -3.17 1.28
C LEU A 159 -12.97 -3.09 2.29
N PRO A 160 -13.34 -4.20 2.96
CA PRO A 160 -12.84 -5.56 2.74
C PRO A 160 -13.30 -6.14 1.39
N LYS A 161 -12.45 -6.97 0.75
CA LYS A 161 -12.80 -7.57 -0.55
C LYS A 161 -13.98 -8.54 -0.40
N PRO A 162 -15.12 -8.32 -1.08
CA PRO A 162 -16.26 -9.22 -1.00
C PRO A 162 -15.90 -10.60 -1.56
N GLY A 163 -16.25 -11.66 -0.84
CA GLY A 163 -16.06 -13.05 -1.28
C GLY A 163 -14.64 -13.61 -1.14
N LYS A 164 -13.66 -12.85 -0.63
CA LYS A 164 -12.38 -13.42 -0.19
C LYS A 164 -12.46 -13.76 1.30
N PRO A 165 -12.18 -15.00 1.72
CA PRO A 165 -12.13 -15.32 3.15
C PRO A 165 -11.02 -14.49 3.79
N LEU A 166 -11.36 -13.82 4.88
CA LEU A 166 -10.40 -13.12 5.73
C LEU A 166 -9.96 -14.07 6.84
N ASP A 167 -8.75 -13.86 7.35
CA ASP A 167 -8.26 -14.60 8.50
C ASP A 167 -9.00 -14.15 9.77
N ALA A 168 -9.33 -15.10 10.65
CA ALA A 168 -9.84 -14.76 11.98
C ALA A 168 -8.80 -13.91 12.75
N PRO A 169 -9.21 -12.87 13.49
CA PRO A 169 -10.59 -12.46 13.82
C PRO A 169 -11.24 -11.47 12.83
N PHE A 170 -10.62 -11.16 11.69
CA PHE A 170 -11.07 -10.11 10.76
C PHE A 170 -12.23 -10.55 9.86
N ASP A 171 -12.49 -11.85 9.80
CA ASP A 171 -13.67 -12.45 9.17
C ASP A 171 -14.99 -11.96 9.78
N SER A 172 -15.02 -11.83 11.10
CA SER A 172 -16.17 -11.35 11.87
C SER A 172 -16.18 -9.83 12.04
N ASP A 173 -15.00 -9.21 12.13
CA ASP A 173 -14.85 -7.78 12.37
C ASP A 173 -13.64 -7.19 11.60
N PRO A 174 -13.84 -6.84 10.31
CA PRO A 174 -12.78 -6.34 9.45
C PRO A 174 -12.08 -5.08 9.97
N LEU A 175 -12.77 -4.25 10.76
CA LEU A 175 -12.23 -2.98 11.26
C LEU A 175 -11.52 -3.13 12.62
N LEU A 176 -11.47 -4.34 13.18
CA LEU A 176 -10.94 -4.57 14.53
C LEU A 176 -9.50 -4.04 14.71
N ALA A 177 -8.60 -4.32 13.77
CA ALA A 177 -7.22 -3.87 13.84
C ALA A 177 -7.13 -2.34 13.84
N HIS A 178 -7.83 -1.69 12.91
CA HIS A 178 -7.83 -0.23 12.76
C HIS A 178 -8.45 0.46 13.97
N ARG A 179 -9.60 -0.01 14.46
CA ARG A 179 -10.22 0.55 15.67
C ARG A 179 -9.36 0.33 16.91
N THR A 180 -8.73 -0.83 17.05
CA THR A 180 -7.83 -1.12 18.16
C THR A 180 -6.60 -0.20 18.13
N PHE A 181 -6.00 -0.01 16.95
CA PHE A 181 -4.87 0.89 16.77
C PHE A 181 -5.23 2.35 17.12
N LEU A 182 -6.31 2.87 16.53
CA LEU A 182 -6.77 4.25 16.75
C LEU A 182 -7.16 4.49 18.22
N SER A 183 -7.91 3.57 18.82
CA SER A 183 -8.28 3.67 20.24
C SER A 183 -7.06 3.63 21.16
N ARG A 184 -6.04 2.81 20.87
CA ARG A 184 -4.80 2.77 21.64
C ARG A 184 -4.02 4.07 21.56
N ILE A 185 -3.86 4.66 20.37
CA ILE A 185 -3.17 5.96 20.21
C ILE A 185 -3.86 7.02 21.06
N ILE A 186 -5.19 7.10 20.97
CA ILE A 186 -5.97 8.14 21.66
C ILE A 186 -5.92 7.94 23.18
N ARG A 187 -6.18 6.72 23.66
CA ARG A 187 -6.19 6.40 25.10
C ARG A 187 -4.82 6.53 25.76
N SER A 188 -3.74 6.37 24.99
CA SER A 188 -2.38 6.46 25.52
C SER A 188 -1.89 7.90 25.65
N ARG A 189 -2.62 8.89 25.12
CA ARG A 189 -2.26 10.31 25.20
C ARG A 189 -2.82 10.96 26.47
N ARG A 190 -2.07 11.92 27.03
CA ARG A 190 -2.57 12.77 28.11
C ARG A 190 -3.73 13.64 27.62
N VAL A 191 -4.70 13.88 28.50
CA VAL A 191 -5.96 14.62 28.21
C VAL A 191 -5.70 16.06 27.76
N ASN A 192 -4.60 16.67 28.19
CA ASN A 192 -4.25 18.07 27.85
C ASN A 192 -3.50 18.22 26.52
N LEU A 193 -3.18 17.12 25.82
CA LEU A 193 -2.51 17.17 24.53
C LEU A 193 -3.55 17.32 23.40
N PRO A 194 -3.20 18.03 22.30
CA PRO A 194 -4.01 18.02 21.09
C PRO A 194 -4.30 16.60 20.60
N ARG A 195 -5.45 16.43 19.94
CA ARG A 195 -5.80 15.17 19.28
C ARG A 195 -4.76 14.83 18.21
N PRO A 196 -4.44 13.53 18.02
CA PRO A 196 -3.58 13.11 16.93
C PRO A 196 -4.22 13.45 15.58
N GLN A 197 -3.40 13.86 14.62
CA GLN A 197 -3.84 14.03 13.24
C GLN A 197 -3.53 12.73 12.49
N VAL A 198 -4.55 12.13 11.89
CA VAL A 198 -4.41 10.90 11.11
C VAL A 198 -4.66 11.25 9.65
N PHE A 199 -3.67 10.93 8.82
CA PHE A 199 -3.72 11.06 7.36
C PHE A 199 -3.63 9.68 6.75
N THR A 200 -4.31 9.48 5.62
CA THR A 200 -4.19 8.27 4.81
C THR A 200 -3.53 8.63 3.48
N THR A 201 -2.57 7.82 3.01
CA THR A 201 -2.15 7.86 1.62
C THR A 201 -3.27 7.22 0.79
N LYS A 202 -3.48 7.79 -0.40
CA LYS A 202 -4.60 7.53 -1.33
C LYS A 202 -5.31 6.17 -1.17
N TYR A 203 -6.65 6.24 -1.14
CA TYR A 203 -7.60 5.12 -1.29
C TYR A 203 -7.83 4.18 -0.09
N ASP A 204 -7.42 4.55 1.13
CA ASP A 204 -7.75 3.75 2.32
C ASP A 204 -9.08 4.17 2.99
N LEU A 205 -10.19 3.64 2.45
CA LEU A 205 -11.54 3.86 2.98
C LEU A 205 -11.79 3.13 4.31
N VAL A 206 -10.96 2.13 4.64
CA VAL A 206 -11.12 1.31 5.85
C VAL A 206 -10.76 2.11 7.08
N ILE A 207 -9.68 2.90 7.01
CA ILE A 207 -9.28 3.78 8.11
C ILE A 207 -10.31 4.89 8.34
N GLU A 208 -10.84 5.48 7.27
CA GLU A 208 -11.93 6.47 7.38
C GLU A 208 -13.18 5.86 8.03
N SER A 209 -13.58 4.66 7.58
CA SER A 209 -14.71 3.94 8.17
C SER A 209 -14.49 3.60 9.65
N ALA A 210 -13.26 3.22 10.02
CA ALA A 210 -12.91 2.96 11.42
C ALA A 210 -12.91 4.24 12.28
N LEU A 211 -12.48 5.37 11.73
CA LEU A 211 -12.54 6.67 12.40
C LEU A 211 -13.98 7.12 12.63
N ASP A 212 -14.84 6.97 11.62
CA ASP A 212 -16.27 7.33 11.68
C ASP A 212 -17.03 6.49 12.72
N GLN A 213 -16.82 5.15 12.74
CA GLN A 213 -17.41 4.27 13.76
C GLN A 213 -17.00 4.62 15.20
N LEU A 214 -15.81 5.20 15.36
CA LEU A 214 -15.31 5.64 16.66
C LEU A 214 -15.73 7.08 17.01
N GLY A 215 -16.47 7.77 16.11
CA GLY A 215 -16.92 9.15 16.30
C GLY A 215 -15.79 10.18 16.18
N TYR A 216 -14.73 9.88 15.44
CA TYR A 216 -13.58 10.76 15.27
C TYR A 216 -13.53 11.38 13.87
N PRO A 217 -13.42 12.72 13.75
CA PRO A 217 -13.30 13.37 12.45
C PRO A 217 -11.93 13.08 11.82
N ALA A 218 -11.92 12.50 10.62
CA ALA A 218 -10.73 12.40 9.79
C ALA A 218 -10.38 13.78 9.21
N LEU A 219 -9.13 14.23 9.38
CA LEU A 219 -8.66 15.52 8.84
C LEU A 219 -8.07 15.32 7.43
N GLY A 220 -8.93 14.93 6.48
CA GLY A 220 -8.66 15.05 5.04
C GLY A 220 -7.81 13.95 4.40
N THR A 221 -8.36 13.37 3.33
CA THR A 221 -7.63 12.59 2.33
C THR A 221 -7.05 13.50 1.25
N SER A 222 -5.76 13.39 0.95
CA SER A 222 -5.17 13.98 -0.25
C SER A 222 -5.50 13.13 -1.48
N GLY A 223 -6.74 13.19 -1.96
CA GLY A 223 -7.13 12.44 -3.17
C GLY A 223 -8.57 12.46 -3.63
N GLY A 224 -9.49 13.15 -2.95
CA GLY A 224 -10.87 13.27 -3.39
C GLY A 224 -11.28 14.73 -3.46
N GLU A 225 -11.27 15.30 -4.65
CA GLU A 225 -12.12 16.46 -4.94
C GLU A 225 -13.57 16.01 -4.68
N ARG A 226 -14.13 16.42 -3.55
CA ARG A 226 -15.58 16.61 -3.44
C ARG A 226 -15.87 17.97 -4.06
N GLY A 227 -16.15 17.95 -5.36
CA GLY A 227 -16.63 19.06 -6.18
C GLY A 227 -17.43 18.48 -7.33
#